data_AF-A0A031K721-F1
#
_entry.id   AF-A0A031K721-F1
#
_cell.length_a   1.000
_cell.length_b   1.000
_cell.length_c   1.000
_cell.angle_alpha   90.00
_cell.angle_beta   90.00
_cell.angle_gamma   90.00
#
_symmetry.space_group_name_H-M   'P 1'
#
loop_
_entity.id
_entity.type
_entity.pdbx_description
1 polymer ?
#
loop_
_entity_poly.entity_id
_entity_poly.type
_entity_poly.pdbx_seq_one_letter_code
_entity_poly.pdbx_strand_id
1 'polypeptide(L)'
;MTLSNKLSLAVLGVSAAVLTVSATVAIAASPAETAITTRHANFKKMGGAMKVLKDQLASGSIDKAQAVAAAKTLATTGRAQVGLFPNGSGPSSGVKTEALPAIWTNRAAFDGAMKTYISQADKLVAVAGTGNAAAIGAQFKAVGGACGSCHKQFRADD
;
A
#
# COMPACT_ATOMS: atom_id res chain seq x y z
N MET A 1 -93.52 18.70 -6.22
CA MET A 1 -92.95 17.96 -5.09
C MET A 1 -92.01 16.92 -5.66
N THR A 2 -90.69 17.10 -5.50
CA THR A 2 -89.59 16.10 -5.47
C THR A 2 -88.27 16.82 -5.77
N LEU A 3 -87.51 17.12 -4.71
CA LEU A 3 -86.11 17.56 -4.77
C LEU A 3 -85.24 16.38 -5.25
N SER A 4 -84.30 16.64 -6.16
CA SER A 4 -83.22 15.69 -6.50
C SER A 4 -81.97 16.06 -5.72
N ASN A 5 -81.59 15.17 -4.79
CA ASN A 5 -80.44 15.24 -3.91
C ASN A 5 -79.16 14.85 -4.67
N LYS A 6 -78.17 15.75 -4.76
CA LYS A 6 -76.85 15.45 -5.32
C LYS A 6 -75.97 14.82 -4.24
N LEU A 7 -75.65 13.54 -4.39
CA LEU A 7 -74.74 12.82 -3.52
C LEU A 7 -73.32 12.88 -4.11
N SER A 8 -72.38 13.34 -3.28
CA SER A 8 -70.95 13.45 -3.54
C SER A 8 -70.26 12.08 -3.69
N LEU A 9 -69.23 11.99 -4.54
CA LEU A 9 -68.12 11.05 -4.33
C LEU A 9 -66.81 11.84 -4.28
N ALA A 10 -66.17 11.77 -3.11
CA ALA A 10 -64.84 12.27 -2.84
C ALA A 10 -63.79 11.34 -3.50
N VAL A 11 -62.84 11.93 -4.23
CA VAL A 11 -61.68 11.22 -4.78
C VAL A 11 -60.59 11.19 -3.72
N LEU A 12 -60.33 10.01 -3.15
CA LEU A 12 -59.09 9.71 -2.42
C LEU A 12 -58.00 9.37 -3.44
N GLY A 13 -57.13 10.34 -3.74
CA GLY A 13 -55.89 10.09 -4.48
C GLY A 13 -54.77 9.71 -3.53
N VAL A 14 -54.44 8.42 -3.45
CA VAL A 14 -53.22 7.93 -2.77
C VAL A 14 -52.02 8.18 -3.69
N SER A 15 -51.22 9.20 -3.40
CA SER A 15 -49.92 9.39 -4.05
C SER A 15 -48.93 8.36 -3.51
N ALA A 16 -48.73 7.27 -4.26
CA ALA A 16 -47.67 6.32 -4.00
C ALA A 16 -46.31 6.95 -4.36
N ALA A 17 -45.54 7.36 -3.35
CA ALA A 17 -44.15 7.76 -3.52
C ALA A 17 -43.32 6.51 -3.89
N VAL A 18 -42.95 6.40 -5.17
CA VAL A 18 -42.03 5.37 -5.66
C VAL A 18 -40.62 5.71 -5.16
N LEU A 19 -40.21 5.11 -4.03
CA LEU A 19 -38.81 5.11 -3.61
C LEU A 19 -38.02 4.19 -4.54
N THR A 20 -37.35 4.76 -5.54
CA THR A 20 -36.33 4.05 -6.32
C THR A 20 -35.08 3.85 -5.46
N VAL A 21 -35.01 2.72 -4.76
CA VAL A 21 -33.78 2.26 -4.12
C VAL A 21 -32.79 1.94 -5.23
N SER A 22 -31.87 2.87 -5.49
CA SER A 22 -30.72 2.63 -6.37
C SER A 22 -29.77 1.68 -5.64
N ALA A 23 -29.88 0.38 -5.92
CA ALA A 23 -28.95 -0.62 -5.42
C ALA A 23 -27.57 -0.36 -6.05
N THR A 24 -26.69 0.30 -5.31
CA THR A 24 -25.27 0.40 -5.65
C THR A 24 -24.67 -0.99 -5.47
N VAL A 25 -24.41 -1.69 -6.57
CA VAL A 25 -23.66 -2.94 -6.55
C VAL A 25 -22.20 -2.59 -6.23
N ALA A 26 -21.79 -2.85 -4.99
CA ALA A 26 -20.38 -2.76 -4.62
C ALA A 26 -19.61 -3.89 -5.33
N ILE A 27 -18.78 -3.53 -6.30
CA ILE A 27 -17.88 -4.48 -6.98
C ILE A 27 -16.73 -4.76 -6.01
N ALA A 28 -16.62 -6.00 -5.52
CA ALA A 28 -15.50 -6.38 -4.66
C ALA A 28 -14.19 -6.34 -5.44
N ALA A 29 -13.14 -5.76 -4.86
CA ALA A 29 -11.82 -5.68 -5.47
C ALA A 29 -11.27 -7.09 -5.76
N SER A 30 -10.60 -7.26 -6.91
CA SER A 30 -9.98 -8.54 -7.24
C SER A 30 -8.81 -8.85 -6.29
N PRO A 31 -8.40 -10.13 -6.14
CA PRO A 31 -7.20 -10.48 -5.36
C PRO A 31 -5.93 -9.77 -5.89
N ALA A 32 -5.80 -9.61 -7.20
CA ALA A 32 -4.69 -8.90 -7.82
C ALA A 32 -4.71 -7.40 -7.46
N GLU A 33 -5.87 -6.76 -7.56
CA GLU A 33 -6.05 -5.35 -7.18
C GLU A 33 -5.75 -5.10 -5.70
N THR A 34 -6.22 -5.99 -4.83
CA THR A 34 -5.95 -5.93 -3.39
C THR A 34 -4.45 -6.05 -3.11
N ALA A 35 -3.77 -7.02 -3.73
CA ALA A 35 -2.33 -7.21 -3.57
C ALA A 35 -1.53 -5.99 -4.08
N ILE A 36 -1.88 -5.47 -5.27
CA ILE A 36 -1.25 -4.31 -5.90
C ILE A 36 -1.39 -3.06 -5.02
N THR A 37 -2.63 -2.76 -4.61
CA THR A 37 -2.92 -1.60 -3.76
C THR A 37 -2.17 -1.69 -2.43
N THR A 38 -2.15 -2.88 -1.82
CA THR A 38 -1.48 -3.10 -0.54
C THR A 38 0.04 -2.95 -0.68
N ARG A 39 0.68 -3.52 -1.70
CA ARG A 39 2.13 -3.37 -1.89
C ARG A 39 2.54 -1.93 -2.16
N HIS A 40 1.74 -1.18 -2.94
CA HIS A 40 2.02 0.24 -3.19
C HIS A 40 1.93 1.08 -1.91
N ALA A 41 0.89 0.87 -1.10
CA ALA A 41 0.76 1.53 0.20
C ALA A 41 1.94 1.20 1.14
N ASN A 42 2.34 -0.06 1.17
CA ASN A 42 3.49 -0.51 1.95
C ASN A 42 4.82 0.10 1.46
N PHE A 43 5.06 0.18 0.15
CA PHE A 43 6.25 0.85 -0.38
C PHE A 43 6.26 2.35 -0.08
N LYS A 44 5.09 3.02 -0.13
CA LYS A 44 4.96 4.43 0.28
C LYS A 44 5.29 4.61 1.76
N LYS A 45 4.80 3.72 2.62
CA LYS A 45 5.12 3.70 4.06
C LYS A 45 6.62 3.50 4.30
N MET A 46 7.24 2.57 3.59
CA MET A 46 8.69 2.35 3.64
C MET A 46 9.47 3.60 3.17
N GLY A 47 9.03 4.25 2.09
CA GLY A 47 9.62 5.50 1.61
C GLY A 47 9.53 6.62 2.65
N GLY A 48 8.40 6.74 3.35
CA GLY A 48 8.23 7.66 4.48
C GLY A 48 9.22 7.38 5.62
N ALA A 49 9.39 6.12 6.00
CA ALA A 49 10.36 5.74 7.04
C ALA A 49 11.82 6.02 6.62
N MET A 50 12.18 5.78 5.35
CA MET A 50 13.49 6.19 4.82
C MET A 50 13.67 7.71 4.90
N LYS A 51 12.63 8.49 4.60
CA LYS A 51 12.69 9.96 4.70
C LYS A 51 12.99 10.42 6.12
N VAL A 52 12.33 9.86 7.14
CA VAL A 52 12.59 10.18 8.55
C VAL A 52 14.07 9.99 8.90
N LEU A 53 14.65 8.85 8.52
CA LEU A 53 16.08 8.57 8.79
C LEU A 53 17.00 9.51 8.01
N LYS A 54 16.67 9.79 6.75
CA LYS A 54 17.44 10.73 5.92
C LYS A 54 17.46 12.13 6.54
N ASP A 55 16.31 12.63 6.99
CA ASP A 55 16.19 13.98 7.54
C ASP A 55 17.00 14.12 8.84
N GLN A 56 16.96 13.11 9.72
CA GLN A 56 17.79 13.10 10.94
C GLN A 56 19.30 12.99 10.64
N LEU A 57 19.68 12.17 9.66
CA LEU A 57 21.09 12.09 9.24
C LEU A 57 21.57 13.41 8.63
N ALA A 58 20.72 14.11 7.89
CA ALA A 58 21.03 15.40 7.30
C ALA A 58 21.10 16.53 8.34
N SER A 59 20.28 16.48 9.40
CA SER A 59 20.32 17.45 10.49
C SER A 59 21.51 17.26 11.44
N GLY A 60 22.13 16.07 11.42
CA GLY A 60 23.19 15.70 12.36
C GLY A 60 22.70 15.36 13.77
N SER A 61 21.38 15.40 14.00
CA SER A 61 20.76 15.09 15.29
C SER A 61 19.87 13.86 15.16
N ILE A 62 20.21 12.82 15.92
CA ILE A 62 19.47 11.55 15.93
C ILE A 62 18.52 11.52 17.13
N ASP A 63 17.22 11.60 16.85
CA ASP A 63 16.20 11.13 17.79
C ASP A 63 16.15 9.60 17.69
N LYS A 64 16.76 8.94 18.68
CA LYS A 64 16.86 7.49 18.77
C LYS A 64 15.49 6.79 18.72
N ALA A 65 14.46 7.36 19.35
CA ALA A 65 13.13 6.73 19.39
C ALA A 65 12.50 6.75 17.98
N GLN A 66 12.57 7.90 17.30
CA GLN A 66 12.09 8.03 15.93
C GLN A 66 12.92 7.19 14.95
N ALA A 67 14.24 7.14 15.09
CA ALA A 67 15.10 6.32 14.25
C ALA A 67 14.78 4.82 14.38
N VAL A 68 14.57 4.33 15.61
CA VAL A 68 14.16 2.94 15.86
C VAL A 68 12.76 2.67 15.30
N ALA A 69 11.80 3.59 15.46
CA ALA A 69 10.46 3.43 14.91
C ALA A 69 10.46 3.36 13.37
N ALA A 70 11.25 4.21 12.72
CA ALA A 70 11.44 4.19 11.27
C ALA A 70 12.11 2.89 10.80
N ALA A 71 13.19 2.46 11.46
CA ALA A 71 13.88 1.22 11.14
C ALA A 71 12.96 -0.01 11.30
N LYS A 72 12.16 -0.05 12.38
CA LYS A 72 11.17 -1.12 12.60
C LYS A 72 10.09 -1.11 11.52
N THR A 73 9.63 0.07 11.10
CA THR A 73 8.67 0.19 10.00
C THR A 73 9.22 -0.40 8.71
N LEU A 74 10.50 -0.15 8.38
CA LEU A 74 11.15 -0.75 7.21
C LEU A 74 11.19 -2.27 7.31
N ALA A 75 11.64 -2.81 8.44
CA ALA A 75 11.77 -4.26 8.63
C ALA A 75 10.42 -4.99 8.59
N THR A 76 9.40 -4.48 9.30
CA THR A 76 8.08 -5.12 9.37
C THR A 76 7.33 -5.01 8.05
N THR A 77 7.33 -3.81 7.44
CA THR A 77 6.62 -3.58 6.18
C THR A 77 7.29 -4.33 5.04
N GLY A 78 8.63 -4.40 5.00
CA GLY A 78 9.35 -5.20 4.01
C GLY A 78 9.06 -6.70 4.10
N ARG A 79 8.91 -7.25 5.32
CA ARG A 79 8.45 -8.65 5.48
C ARG A 79 7.03 -8.84 4.95
N ALA A 80 6.14 -7.88 5.20
CA ALA A 80 4.76 -7.94 4.69
C ALA A 80 4.68 -7.93 3.16
N GLN A 81 5.69 -7.41 2.46
CA GLN A 81 5.72 -7.38 0.99
C GLN A 81 5.87 -8.78 0.35
N VAL A 82 6.44 -9.77 1.05
CA VAL A 82 6.78 -11.08 0.47
C VAL A 82 5.55 -11.81 -0.10
N GLY A 83 4.38 -11.60 0.51
CA GLY A 83 3.12 -12.20 0.07
C GLY A 83 2.34 -11.39 -0.98
N LEU A 84 2.80 -10.21 -1.38
CA LEU A 84 2.01 -9.26 -2.18
C LEU A 84 2.33 -9.28 -3.68
N PHE A 85 2.96 -10.36 -4.14
CA PHE A 85 3.27 -10.63 -5.56
C PHE A 85 2.69 -11.97 -6.04
N PRO A 86 1.38 -12.26 -5.83
CA PRO A 86 0.77 -13.48 -6.34
C PRO A 86 0.82 -13.54 -7.88
N ASN A 87 0.73 -14.75 -8.44
CA ASN A 87 0.59 -14.93 -9.89
C ASN A 87 -0.64 -14.15 -10.39
N GLY A 88 -0.51 -13.54 -11.57
CA GLY A 88 -1.57 -12.70 -12.14
C GLY A 88 -1.68 -11.30 -11.54
N SER A 89 -0.79 -10.88 -10.63
CA SER A 89 -0.72 -9.50 -10.13
C SER A 89 0.30 -8.61 -10.85
N GLY A 90 0.69 -9.01 -12.07
CA GLY A 90 1.56 -8.23 -12.96
C GLY A 90 0.79 -7.33 -13.92
N PRO A 91 1.46 -6.78 -14.95
CA PRO A 91 0.84 -5.87 -15.91
C PRO A 91 -0.36 -6.47 -16.64
N SER A 92 -0.40 -7.80 -16.80
CA SER A 92 -1.52 -8.53 -17.41
C SER A 92 -2.78 -8.59 -16.53
N SER A 93 -2.73 -8.10 -15.29
CA SER A 93 -3.88 -8.09 -14.37
C SER A 93 -4.99 -7.10 -14.75
N GLY A 94 -4.69 -6.14 -15.64
CA GLY A 94 -5.57 -5.01 -15.94
C GLY A 94 -5.55 -3.90 -14.88
N VAL A 95 -4.79 -4.07 -13.80
CA VAL A 95 -4.61 -3.07 -12.74
C VAL A 95 -3.25 -2.38 -12.91
N LYS A 96 -3.21 -1.05 -12.76
CA LYS A 96 -1.97 -0.27 -12.89
C LYS A 96 -0.92 -0.76 -11.90
N THR A 97 0.26 -1.14 -12.41
CA THR A 97 1.41 -1.50 -11.59
C THR A 97 2.71 -1.35 -12.38
N GLU A 98 3.76 -0.95 -11.67
CA GLU A 98 5.13 -0.82 -12.17
C GLU A 98 5.91 -2.14 -11.97
N ALA A 99 5.29 -3.19 -11.43
CA ALA A 99 5.89 -4.50 -11.26
C ALA A 99 6.16 -5.17 -12.62
N LEU A 100 7.43 -5.42 -12.96
CA LEU A 100 7.80 -6.02 -14.23
C LEU A 100 7.49 -7.53 -14.27
N PRO A 101 7.19 -8.11 -15.46
CA PRO A 101 7.01 -9.56 -15.63
C PRO A 101 8.18 -10.40 -15.09
N ALA A 102 9.38 -9.81 -15.07
CA ALA A 102 10.61 -10.40 -14.52
C ALA A 102 10.48 -10.92 -13.08
N ILE A 103 9.56 -10.36 -12.27
CA ILE A 103 9.30 -10.83 -10.90
C ILE A 103 8.86 -12.30 -10.90
N TRP A 104 8.00 -12.69 -11.86
CA TRP A 104 7.46 -14.04 -11.94
C TRP A 104 8.35 -14.98 -12.76
N THR A 105 8.98 -14.47 -13.83
CA THR A 105 9.87 -15.29 -14.67
C THR A 105 11.24 -15.53 -14.02
N ASN A 106 11.71 -14.62 -13.16
CA ASN A 106 12.94 -14.77 -12.38
C ASN A 106 12.67 -14.71 -10.87
N ARG A 107 11.73 -15.54 -10.43
CA ARG A 107 11.23 -15.54 -9.05
C ARG A 107 12.32 -15.73 -7.99
N ALA A 108 13.29 -16.60 -8.25
CA ALA A 108 14.38 -16.86 -7.32
C ALA A 108 15.24 -15.61 -7.05
N ALA A 109 15.54 -14.82 -8.10
CA ALA A 109 16.28 -13.58 -7.94
C ALA A 109 15.47 -12.52 -7.19
N PHE A 110 14.17 -12.41 -7.49
CA PHE A 110 13.27 -11.51 -6.76
C PHE A 110 13.20 -11.84 -5.26
N ASP A 111 12.96 -13.11 -4.93
CA ASP A 111 12.92 -13.56 -3.54
C ASP A 111 14.28 -13.38 -2.83
N GLY A 112 15.39 -13.56 -3.56
CA GLY A 112 16.74 -13.27 -3.08
C GLY A 112 16.96 -11.77 -2.77
N ALA A 113 16.47 -10.88 -3.63
CA ALA A 113 16.52 -9.44 -3.41
C ALA A 113 15.67 -9.03 -2.20
N MET A 114 14.48 -9.61 -2.03
CA MET A 114 13.64 -9.39 -0.84
C MET A 114 14.32 -9.85 0.45
N LYS A 115 14.91 -11.04 0.46
CA LYS A 115 15.68 -11.55 1.62
C LYS A 115 16.86 -10.64 1.96
N THR A 116 17.57 -10.17 0.93
CA THR A 116 18.68 -9.22 1.10
C THR A 116 18.19 -7.93 1.74
N TYR A 117 17.09 -7.34 1.25
CA TYR A 117 16.47 -6.16 1.85
C TYR A 117 16.12 -6.39 3.33
N ILE A 118 15.42 -7.49 3.65
CA ILE A 118 14.99 -7.80 5.03
C ILE A 118 16.22 -7.89 5.96
N SER A 119 17.28 -8.58 5.53
CA SER A 119 18.53 -8.66 6.30
C SER A 119 19.14 -7.28 6.59
N GLN A 120 19.15 -6.38 5.60
CA GLN A 120 19.67 -5.03 5.80
C GLN A 120 18.75 -4.17 6.67
N ALA A 121 17.43 -4.36 6.59
CA ALA A 121 16.48 -3.66 7.44
C ALA A 121 16.60 -4.11 8.91
N ASP A 122 16.82 -5.40 9.18
CA ASP A 122 17.03 -5.90 10.54
C ASP A 122 18.34 -5.36 11.15
N LYS A 123 19.42 -5.30 10.37
CA LYS A 123 20.65 -4.62 10.78
C LYS A 123 20.42 -3.13 11.07
N LEU A 124 19.57 -2.47 10.29
CA LEU A 124 19.20 -1.07 10.52
C LEU A 124 18.50 -0.88 11.86
N VAL A 125 17.59 -1.79 12.24
CA VAL A 125 16.94 -1.77 13.55
C VAL A 125 17.98 -1.86 14.68
N ALA A 126 18.96 -2.76 14.56
CA ALA A 126 20.01 -2.92 15.55
C ALA A 126 20.85 -1.64 15.70
N VAL A 127 21.34 -1.06 14.60
CA VAL A 127 22.18 0.16 14.69
C VAL A 127 21.39 1.41 15.07
N ALA A 128 20.11 1.51 14.69
CA ALA A 128 19.23 2.61 15.12
C ALA A 128 19.11 2.66 16.65
N GLY A 129 19.12 1.50 17.30
CA GLY A 129 19.14 1.39 18.77
C GLY A 129 20.37 2.00 19.44
N THR A 130 21.45 2.26 18.70
CA THR A 130 22.68 2.87 19.25
C THR A 130 22.62 4.40 19.29
N GLY A 131 21.79 5.03 18.44
CA GLY A 131 21.79 6.48 18.25
C GLY A 131 23.04 7.03 17.53
N ASN A 132 23.97 6.17 17.10
CA ASN A 132 25.20 6.58 16.42
C ASN A 132 24.89 6.97 14.96
N ALA A 133 24.97 8.26 14.65
CA ALA A 133 24.66 8.81 13.33
C ALA A 133 25.51 8.18 12.20
N ALA A 134 26.80 7.92 12.44
CA ALA A 134 27.67 7.33 11.43
C ALA A 134 27.27 5.87 11.12
N ALA A 135 26.98 5.08 12.16
CA ALA A 135 26.54 3.70 12.01
C ALA A 135 25.16 3.62 11.32
N ILE A 136 24.22 4.48 11.72
CA ILE A 136 22.90 4.59 11.08
C ILE A 136 23.06 5.02 9.62
N GLY A 137 23.94 5.98 9.33
CA GLY A 137 24.20 6.46 7.98
C GLY A 137 24.78 5.39 7.06
N ALA A 138 25.72 4.57 7.55
CA ALA A 138 26.26 3.44 6.80
C ALA A 138 25.17 2.41 6.47
N GLN A 139 24.35 2.05 7.46
CA GLN A 139 23.31 1.04 7.27
C GLN A 139 22.11 1.57 6.45
N PHE A 140 21.79 2.87 6.56
CA PHE A 140 20.83 3.55 5.69
C PHE A 140 21.21 3.42 4.22
N LYS A 141 22.49 3.62 3.88
CA LYS A 141 23.01 3.43 2.51
C LYS A 141 22.88 1.96 2.07
N ALA A 142 23.16 1.01 2.95
CA ALA A 142 23.01 -0.42 2.64
C ALA A 142 21.55 -0.80 2.32
N VAL A 143 20.59 -0.31 3.12
CA VAL A 143 19.15 -0.49 2.84
C VAL A 143 18.76 0.19 1.53
N GLY A 144 19.19 1.43 1.30
CA GLY A 144 18.95 2.14 0.04
C GLY A 144 19.52 1.41 -1.18
N GLY A 145 20.71 0.82 -1.05
CA GLY A 145 21.31 -0.02 -2.07
C GLY A 145 20.48 -1.27 -2.39
N ALA A 146 19.95 -1.94 -1.36
CA ALA A 146 19.03 -3.07 -1.56
C ALA A 146 17.75 -2.64 -2.30
N CYS A 147 17.13 -1.52 -1.91
CA CYS A 147 15.98 -0.95 -2.63
C CYS A 147 16.30 -0.70 -4.11
N GLY A 148 17.41 -0.01 -4.38
CA GLY A 148 17.83 0.33 -5.74
C GLY A 148 18.14 -0.90 -6.59
N SER A 149 18.80 -1.91 -6.03
CA SER A 149 19.12 -3.15 -6.75
C SER A 149 17.87 -3.92 -7.19
N CYS A 150 16.84 -3.98 -6.33
CA CYS A 150 15.57 -4.62 -6.65
C CYS A 150 14.81 -3.81 -7.72
N HIS A 151 14.68 -2.50 -7.54
CA HIS A 151 13.93 -1.66 -8.48
C HIS A 151 14.50 -1.71 -9.89
N LYS A 152 15.83 -1.66 -10.05
CA LYS A 152 16.50 -1.76 -11.36
C LYS A 152 16.17 -3.04 -12.13
N GLN A 153 15.82 -4.12 -11.44
CA GLN A 153 15.55 -5.42 -12.07
C GLN A 153 14.05 -5.70 -12.23
N PHE A 154 13.22 -5.17 -11.33
CA PHE A 154 11.86 -5.66 -11.12
C PHE A 154 10.79 -4.58 -11.13
N ARG A 155 11.17 -3.31 -11.23
CA ARG A 155 10.24 -2.18 -11.32
C ARG A 155 10.49 -1.41 -12.60
N ALA A 156 9.43 -1.01 -13.29
CA ALA A 156 9.53 -0.06 -14.39
C ALA A 156 10.14 1.25 -13.86
N ASP A 157 11.05 1.82 -14.64
CA ASP A 157 11.49 3.19 -14.46
C ASP A 157 10.48 4.09 -15.18
N ASP A 158 9.95 5.10 -14.49
CA ASP A 158 9.07 6.12 -15.06
C ASP A 158 9.90 7.21 -15.76
#